data_AF-A0A059B930-F1
#
_entry.id   AF-A0A059B930-F1
#
_cell.length_a   1.000
_cell.length_b   1.000
_cell.length_c   1.000
_cell.angle_alpha   90.00
_cell.angle_beta   90.00
_cell.angle_gamma   90.00
#
_symmetry.space_group_name_H-M   'P 1'
#
loop_
_entity.id
_entity.type
_entity.pdbx_description
1 polymer ?
#
loop_
_entity_poly.entity_id
_entity_poly.type
_entity_poly.pdbx_seq_one_letter_code
_entity_poly.pdbx_strand_id
1 'polypeptide(L)'
;MLVTSCVGSIWKKTCVTIRNNLTDESTLTVHCKSKNDDLGIQFSSEGHSFFCSFSWPDRFEWFNMYVQSRDEGKCIFCSWTISPNGPCRLNGLTGEYDLCYHWNRRS
;
A
#
# COMPACT_ATOMS: atom_id res chain seq x y z
N MET A 1 5.52 7.84 -10.47
CA MET A 1 5.85 6.40 -10.35
C MET A 1 4.63 5.67 -9.79
N LEU A 2 4.25 4.54 -10.39
CA LEU A 2 3.09 3.74 -9.98
C LEU A 2 3.60 2.36 -9.58
N VAL A 3 3.58 2.04 -8.28
CA VAL A 3 3.93 0.70 -7.80
C VAL A 3 2.64 -0.10 -7.70
N THR A 4 2.56 -1.21 -8.44
CA THR A 4 1.42 -2.14 -8.36
C THR A 4 1.88 -3.51 -7.89
N SER A 5 1.25 -4.02 -6.84
CA SER A 5 1.45 -5.38 -6.33
C SER A 5 0.09 -6.02 -6.10
N CYS A 6 -0.07 -7.32 -6.38
CA CYS A 6 -1.34 -8.03 -6.17
C CYS A 6 -1.16 -9.18 -5.18
N VAL A 7 -2.14 -9.35 -4.30
CA VAL A 7 -2.17 -10.28 -3.19
C VAL A 7 -3.55 -10.90 -3.07
N GLY A 8 -3.64 -12.16 -2.64
CA GLY A 8 -4.90 -12.88 -2.44
C GLY A 8 -5.02 -14.16 -3.27
N SER A 9 -6.17 -14.82 -3.18
CA SER A 9 -6.44 -16.08 -3.89
C SER A 9 -7.04 -15.84 -5.27
N ILE A 10 -7.13 -16.90 -6.09
CA ILE A 10 -7.70 -16.86 -7.45
C ILE A 10 -9.06 -16.14 -7.48
N TRP A 11 -9.88 -16.32 -6.45
CA TRP A 11 -11.23 -15.78 -6.34
C TRP A 11 -11.34 -14.47 -5.55
N LYS A 12 -10.27 -14.08 -4.85
CA LYS A 12 -10.24 -12.89 -3.98
C LYS A 12 -8.91 -12.15 -4.14
N LYS A 13 -8.67 -11.68 -5.35
CA LYS A 13 -7.47 -10.92 -5.71
C LYS A 13 -7.64 -9.44 -5.35
N THR A 14 -6.63 -8.89 -4.69
CA THR A 14 -6.51 -7.46 -4.41
C THR A 14 -5.18 -6.95 -4.93
N CYS A 15 -5.23 -5.97 -5.83
CA CYS A 15 -4.09 -5.24 -6.33
C CYS A 15 -3.98 -3.89 -5.63
N VAL A 16 -2.84 -3.62 -5.03
CA VAL A 16 -2.50 -2.34 -4.42
C VAL A 16 -1.78 -1.48 -5.44
N THR A 17 -2.22 -0.23 -5.59
CA THR A 17 -1.56 0.76 -6.43
C THR A 17 -1.19 1.98 -5.61
N ILE A 18 0.09 2.37 -5.61
CA ILE A 18 0.60 3.48 -4.80
C ILE A 18 0.86 4.70 -5.68
N ARG A 19 0.38 5.87 -5.23
CA ARG A 19 0.53 7.17 -5.88
C ARG A 19 1.24 8.15 -4.95
N ASN A 20 2.20 8.89 -5.50
CA ASN A 20 2.86 9.98 -4.78
C ASN A 20 1.90 11.17 -4.67
N ASN A 21 1.67 11.67 -3.46
CA ASN A 21 0.88 12.88 -3.18
C ASN A 21 1.66 13.84 -2.26
N LEU A 22 2.98 13.87 -2.40
CA LEU A 22 3.85 14.87 -1.78
C LEU A 22 3.76 16.17 -2.60
N THR A 23 3.57 17.30 -1.90
CA THR A 23 3.32 18.62 -2.51
C THR A 23 4.53 19.24 -3.20
N ASP A 24 5.73 18.77 -2.90
CA ASP A 24 6.97 19.51 -3.16
C ASP A 24 7.79 18.93 -4.32
N GLU A 25 7.15 18.33 -5.33
CA GLU A 25 7.81 17.59 -6.44
C GLU A 25 8.82 16.52 -5.94
N SER A 26 8.70 16.12 -4.67
CA SER A 26 9.66 15.26 -4.01
C SER A 26 9.59 13.85 -4.60
N THR A 27 10.75 13.32 -4.98
CA THR A 27 10.87 11.93 -5.44
C THR A 27 10.60 10.99 -4.28
N LEU A 28 9.44 10.32 -4.34
CA LEU A 28 9.08 9.26 -3.42
C LEU A 28 9.78 7.96 -3.82
N THR A 29 10.68 7.48 -2.97
CA THR A 29 11.27 6.14 -3.10
C THR A 29 10.42 5.15 -2.32
N VAL A 30 10.02 4.07 -2.98
CA VAL A 30 9.15 3.03 -2.40
C VAL A 30 9.91 1.72 -2.41
N HIS A 31 9.98 1.07 -1.26
CA HIS A 31 10.50 -0.28 -1.15
C HIS A 31 9.47 -1.15 -0.42
N CYS A 32 9.06 -2.25 -1.04
CA CYS A 32 8.01 -3.09 -0.50
C CYS A 32 8.48 -4.52 -0.31
N LYS A 33 7.95 -5.15 0.74
CA LYS A 33 8.23 -6.53 1.10
C LYS A 33 6.94 -7.23 1.50
N SER A 34 6.77 -8.47 1.06
CA SER A 34 5.87 -9.42 1.69
C SER A 34 6.57 -10.04 2.89
N LYS A 35 5.79 -10.58 3.83
CA LYS A 35 6.35 -11.25 5.02
C LYS A 35 7.25 -12.47 4.68
N ASN A 36 7.13 -13.02 3.47
CA ASN A 36 8.09 -13.95 2.88
C ASN A 36 8.66 -13.31 1.61
N ASP A 37 10.00 -13.22 1.52
CA ASP A 37 10.73 -12.71 0.36
C ASP A 37 10.55 -13.62 -0.87
N ASP A 38 10.10 -13.05 -2.00
CA ASP A 38 10.85 -13.00 -3.26
C ASP A 38 10.06 -12.25 -4.34
N LEU A 39 10.76 -11.34 -5.02
CA LEU A 39 10.26 -10.44 -6.06
C LEU A 39 9.79 -11.22 -7.30
N GLY A 40 8.49 -11.49 -7.35
CA GLY A 40 7.78 -12.07 -8.48
C GLY A 40 6.28 -12.15 -8.16
N ILE A 41 5.44 -12.33 -9.18
CA ILE A 41 4.00 -12.56 -8.98
C ILE A 41 3.84 -13.89 -8.24
N GLN A 42 3.80 -13.88 -6.91
CA GLN A 42 3.58 -15.06 -6.10
C GLN A 42 2.11 -15.16 -5.65
N PHE A 43 1.45 -16.18 -6.22
CA PHE A 43 0.24 -16.77 -5.68
C PHE A 43 0.65 -17.63 -4.47
N SER A 44 0.65 -17.07 -3.27
CA SER A 44 0.84 -17.87 -2.04
C SER A 44 -0.31 -17.61 -1.07
N SER A 45 -0.87 -18.72 -0.58
CA SER A 45 -2.14 -18.81 0.12
C SER A 45 -2.06 -18.66 1.64
N GLU A 46 -0.91 -18.35 2.23
CA GLU A 46 -0.81 -18.19 3.69
C GLU A 46 0.19 -17.09 4.08
N GLY A 47 -0.30 -16.06 4.77
CA GLY A 47 0.51 -14.93 5.29
C GLY A 47 0.40 -13.62 4.50
N HIS A 48 -0.81 -13.22 4.12
CA HIS A 48 -1.09 -12.14 3.16
C HIS A 48 -1.01 -10.73 3.78
N SER A 49 0.14 -10.34 4.31
CA SER A 49 0.40 -8.93 4.61
C SER A 49 1.58 -8.45 3.80
N PHE A 50 1.41 -7.30 3.16
CA PHE A 50 2.41 -6.66 2.33
C PHE A 50 2.59 -5.24 2.84
N PHE A 51 3.83 -4.89 3.12
CA PHE A 51 4.19 -3.60 3.66
C PHE A 51 5.20 -2.91 2.78
N CYS A 52 5.19 -1.58 2.82
CA CYS A 52 6.14 -0.75 2.12
C CYS A 52 6.74 0.26 3.09
N SER A 53 8.04 0.51 2.92
CA SER A 53 8.70 1.70 3.41
C SER A 53 8.75 2.75 2.31
N PHE A 54 8.66 4.00 2.74
CA PHE A 54 8.57 5.19 1.93
C PHE A 54 9.66 6.15 2.40
N SER A 55 10.47 6.61 1.46
CA SER A 55 11.55 7.57 1.73
C SER A 55 11.43 8.76 0.79
N TRP A 56 11.55 9.95 1.37
CA TRP A 56 11.63 11.24 0.70
C TRP A 56 12.48 12.18 1.60
N PRO A 57 12.82 13.42 1.18
CA PRO A 57 13.74 14.26 1.94
C PRO A 57 13.41 14.32 3.44
N ASP A 58 14.43 14.00 4.27
CA ASP A 58 14.40 13.99 5.73
C ASP A 58 13.33 13.11 6.40
N ARG A 59 12.72 12.18 5.64
CA ARG A 59 11.57 11.39 6.10
C ARG A 59 11.69 9.94 5.66
N PHE A 60 11.48 9.06 6.62
CA PHE A 60 11.34 7.62 6.41
C PHE A 60 10.13 7.15 7.18
N GLU A 61 9.13 6.64 6.47
CA GLU A 61 7.89 6.12 7.05
C GLU A 61 7.58 4.74 6.46
N TRP A 62 6.76 3.97 7.16
CA TRP A 62 6.35 2.65 6.67
C TRP A 62 4.91 2.32 7.03
N PHE A 63 4.27 1.49 6.21
CA PHE A 63 2.89 1.10 6.39
C PHE A 63 2.58 -0.27 5.79
N ASN A 64 1.59 -0.96 6.38
CA ASN A 64 1.02 -2.19 5.81
C ASN A 64 0.03 -1.83 4.70
N MET A 65 0.51 -1.84 3.47
CA MET A 65 -0.28 -1.49 2.28
C MET A 65 -1.37 -2.51 1.98
N TYR A 66 -1.20 -3.74 2.41
CA TYR A 66 -2.27 -4.74 2.45
C TYR A 66 -2.23 -5.53 3.75
N VAL A 67 -3.40 -5.67 4.37
CA VAL A 67 -3.64 -6.59 5.48
C VAL A 67 -4.91 -7.36 5.14
N GLN A 68 -4.83 -8.68 5.05
CA GLN A 68 -5.96 -9.51 4.63
C GLN A 68 -7.27 -9.21 5.39
N SER A 69 -7.22 -9.18 6.72
CA SER A 69 -8.39 -8.88 7.55
C SER A 69 -8.96 -7.47 7.32
N ARG A 70 -8.13 -6.54 6.85
CA ARG A 70 -8.54 -5.16 6.53
C ARG A 70 -9.08 -5.05 5.11
N ASP A 71 -8.51 -5.75 4.14
CA ASP A 71 -8.64 -5.42 2.71
C ASP A 71 -9.27 -6.52 1.85
N GLU A 72 -9.23 -7.79 2.27
CA GLU A 72 -9.76 -8.91 1.48
C GLU A 72 -11.23 -8.68 1.14
N GLY A 73 -11.57 -8.74 -0.16
CA GLY A 73 -12.92 -8.55 -0.65
C GLY A 73 -13.45 -7.11 -0.61
N LYS A 74 -12.68 -6.12 -0.14
CA LYS A 74 -13.10 -4.71 -0.12
C LYS A 74 -12.83 -3.97 -1.42
N CYS A 75 -11.77 -4.36 -2.13
CA CYS A 75 -11.45 -3.84 -3.45
C CYS A 75 -10.61 -4.84 -4.25
N ILE A 76 -10.86 -4.88 -5.57
CA ILE A 76 -9.99 -5.59 -6.52
C ILE A 76 -8.76 -4.73 -6.83
N PHE A 77 -8.95 -3.43 -6.99
CA PHE A 77 -7.86 -2.46 -7.17
C PHE A 77 -7.95 -1.41 -6.06
N CYS A 78 -7.14 -1.60 -5.01
CA CYS A 78 -7.05 -0.68 -3.90
C CYS A 78 -5.97 0.36 -4.22
N SER A 79 -6.39 1.57 -4.60
CA SER A 79 -5.44 2.65 -4.82
C SER A 79 -5.19 3.44 -3.53
N TRP A 80 -3.93 3.80 -3.32
CA TRP A 80 -3.45 4.56 -2.19
C TRP A 80 -2.66 5.78 -2.64
N THR A 81 -2.82 6.89 -1.93
CA THR A 81 -1.95 8.07 -1.99
C THR A 81 -1.06 8.12 -0.76
N ILE A 82 0.18 8.58 -0.95
CA ILE A 82 1.16 8.77 0.13
C ILE A 82 1.34 10.26 0.37
N SER A 83 1.11 10.69 1.62
CA SER A 83 1.26 12.07 2.06
C SER A 83 2.08 12.15 3.36
N PRO A 84 2.57 13.34 3.77
CA PRO A 84 3.28 13.48 5.03
C PRO A 84 2.46 13.03 6.26
N ASN A 85 1.13 13.13 6.21
CA ASN A 85 0.24 12.81 7.33
C ASN A 85 -0.10 11.32 7.42
N GLY A 86 0.11 10.56 6.34
CA GLY A 86 -0.25 9.17 6.27
C GLY A 86 -0.67 8.72 4.88
N PRO A 87 -0.82 7.39 4.69
CA PRO A 87 -1.41 6.83 3.49
C PRO A 87 -2.94 6.95 3.53
N CYS A 88 -3.55 7.28 2.40
CA CYS A 88 -5.00 7.32 2.24
C CYS A 88 -5.44 6.43 1.08
N ARG A 89 -6.48 5.63 1.29
CA ARG A 89 -7.04 4.74 0.26
C ARG A 89 -8.21 5.41 -0.46
N LEU A 90 -8.33 5.15 -1.75
CA LEU A 90 -9.51 5.54 -2.53
C LEU A 90 -10.75 4.86 -1.93
N ASN A 91 -11.75 5.67 -1.65
CA ASN A 91 -13.05 5.24 -1.19
C ASN A 91 -13.95 4.96 -2.38
N GLY A 92 -14.45 3.73 -2.47
CA GLY A 92 -15.34 3.33 -3.57
C GLY A 92 -16.72 3.99 -3.54
N LEU A 93 -17.13 4.58 -2.40
CA LEU A 93 -18.41 5.26 -2.25
C LEU A 93 -18.35 6.74 -2.62
N THR A 94 -17.28 7.44 -2.20
CA THR A 94 -17.13 8.88 -2.43
C THR A 94 -16.30 9.19 -3.68
N GLY A 95 -15.44 8.27 -4.12
CA GLY A 95 -14.49 8.52 -5.21
C GLY A 95 -13.26 9.34 -4.77
N GLU A 96 -13.10 9.59 -3.47
CA GLU A 96 -12.01 10.40 -2.91
C GLU A 96 -11.01 9.57 -2.10
N TYR A 97 -9.79 10.08 -1.90
CA TYR A 97 -8.77 9.44 -1.04
C TYR A 97 -8.96 9.84 0.43
N ASP A 98 -10.14 9.56 0.99
CA ASP A 98 -10.55 9.99 2.34
C ASP A 98 -10.41 8.88 3.41
N LEU A 99 -10.12 7.64 3.01
CA LEU A 99 -9.84 6.53 3.94
C LEU A 99 -8.38 6.57 4.39
N CYS A 100 -8.05 7.51 5.27
CA CYS A 100 -6.70 7.77 5.75
C CYS A 100 -6.33 6.96 7.00
N TYR A 101 -5.04 6.62 7.10
CA TYR A 101 -4.46 5.89 8.22
C TYR A 101 -3.20 6.59 8.72
N HIS A 102 -2.86 6.40 9.99
CA HIS A 102 -1.59 6.86 10.52
C HIS A 102 -0.43 5.96 10.06
N TRP A 103 0.75 6.57 9.95
CA TRP A 103 1.99 5.81 9.80
C TRP A 103 2.19 4.84 10.97
N ASN A 104 2.82 3.69 10.68
CA ASN A 104 3.14 2.75 11.73
C ASN A 104 4.20 3.34 12.66
N ARG A 105 4.14 3.00 13.96
CA ARG A 105 5.14 3.45 14.92
C ARG A 105 6.50 2.87 14.56
N ARG A 106 7.54 3.70 14.64
CA ARG A 106 8.93 3.26 14.59
C ARG A 106 9.22 2.55 15.90
N SER A 107 9.62 1.28 15.83
CA SER A 107 10.09 0.48 16.98
C SER A 107 11.58 0.68 17.18
#